data_AF-B0U0K4-F1
#
_entry.id   AF-B0U0K4-F1
#
_cell.length_a   1.000
_cell.length_b   1.000
_cell.length_c   1.000
_cell.angle_alpha   90.00
_cell.angle_beta   90.00
_cell.angle_gamma   90.00
#
_symmetry.space_group_name_H-M   'P 1'
#
loop_
_entity.id
_entity.type
_entity.pdbx_description
1 polymer ?
#
loop_
_entity_poly.entity_id
_entity_poly.type
_entity_poly.pdbx_seq_one_letter_code
_entity_poly.pdbx_strand_id
1 'polypeptide(L)'
;MSEGRNKLNDFSLLQSLLGGSSKIEEKTSRMRQARDKNISKSKNIPKAPAKKVEERDTSFIRIPQYGHRINNKTVDELQNPQLEDAQEIVITVDVEKERQKEEAKLFKWLCLRFPKCFDPINKKPLKIGISEEIEIIYQNEHFAPVDKMVLRNVLCRYVGDTRYHKAVFELKQRFNLQGQPVEDYSPEHVEYSKKRLDEIAEKAEFRAKGLTMKDYYEYKKQQQEEKVDTEE
;
A
#
# COMPACT_ATOMS: atom_id res chain seq x y z
N MET A 1 14.86 -49.92 15.14
CA MET A 1 14.70 -49.45 16.53
C MET A 1 15.16 -48.00 16.54
N SER A 2 14.26 -47.02 16.39
CA SER A 2 13.42 -46.44 17.46
C SER A 2 14.24 -45.79 18.55
N GLU A 3 14.39 -44.46 18.52
CA GLU A 3 14.52 -43.57 19.67
C GLU A 3 14.41 -42.14 19.10
N GLY A 4 13.40 -41.33 19.37
CA GLY A 4 12.71 -41.13 20.64
C GLY A 4 13.04 -39.73 21.15
N ARG A 5 12.59 -38.68 20.44
CA ARG A 5 12.73 -37.29 20.90
C ARG A 5 11.70 -37.02 22.00
N ASN A 6 12.08 -37.24 23.25
CA ASN A 6 11.35 -36.73 24.40
C ASN A 6 11.75 -35.27 24.67
N LYS A 7 10.82 -34.37 24.34
CA LYS A 7 10.78 -32.99 24.83
C LYS A 7 10.26 -33.05 26.26
N LEU A 8 11.09 -32.76 27.25
CA LEU A 8 10.67 -32.29 28.58
C LEU A 8 11.94 -31.95 29.36
N ASN A 9 11.99 -30.71 29.86
CA ASN A 9 12.98 -30.13 30.79
C ASN A 9 13.91 -29.03 30.24
N ASP A 10 13.41 -28.18 29.33
CA ASP A 10 13.90 -26.81 29.16
C ASP A 10 13.35 -25.88 30.27
N PHE A 11 13.72 -26.11 31.53
CA PHE A 11 13.42 -25.17 32.64
C PHE A 11 14.65 -24.41 33.15
N SER A 12 15.85 -24.73 32.68
CA SER A 12 17.09 -24.04 33.08
C SER A 12 17.25 -22.64 32.48
N LEU A 13 16.56 -22.33 31.38
CA LEU A 13 16.71 -21.04 30.69
C LEU A 13 15.87 -19.92 31.32
N LEU A 14 14.82 -20.26 32.08
CA LEU A 14 13.91 -19.29 32.72
C LEU A 14 14.44 -18.73 34.04
N GLN A 15 15.35 -19.44 34.72
CA GLN A 15 15.97 -18.94 35.97
C GLN A 15 17.12 -17.96 35.73
N SER A 16 17.69 -17.90 34.52
CA SER A 16 18.69 -16.89 34.14
C SER A 16 18.09 -15.48 33.95
N LEU A 17 16.77 -15.34 33.84
CA LEU A 17 16.10 -14.03 33.66
C LEU A 17 15.64 -13.37 34.96
N LEU A 18 15.73 -14.06 36.11
CA LEU A 18 15.44 -13.48 37.43
C LEU A 18 16.70 -13.06 38.22
N GLY A 19 17.86 -13.00 37.57
CA GLY A 19 19.11 -12.49 38.15
C GLY A 19 19.31 -11.00 37.89
N GLY A 20 18.62 -10.12 38.61
CA GLY A 20 18.82 -8.67 38.45
C GLY A 20 18.04 -7.74 39.39
N SER A 21 17.70 -8.18 40.61
CA SER A 21 16.97 -7.34 41.58
C SER A 21 17.77 -6.15 42.11
N SER A 22 19.11 -6.19 42.06
CA SER A 22 19.98 -5.14 42.60
C SER A 22 19.93 -3.80 41.82
N LYS A 23 19.60 -3.82 40.52
CA LYS A 23 19.47 -2.58 39.72
C LYS A 23 18.13 -1.86 39.88
N ILE A 24 17.12 -2.53 40.44
CA ILE A 24 15.77 -1.96 40.63
C ILE A 24 15.67 -1.25 41.99
N GLU A 25 16.33 -1.77 43.02
CA GLU A 25 16.40 -1.13 44.35
C GLU A 25 17.20 0.18 44.34
N GLU A 26 18.27 0.28 43.53
CA GLU A 26 19.05 1.52 43.36
C GLU A 26 18.26 2.62 42.63
N LYS A 27 17.42 2.25 41.65
CA LYS A 27 16.58 3.21 40.91
C LYS A 27 15.42 3.75 41.74
N THR A 28 14.83 2.91 42.60
CA THR A 28 13.73 3.33 43.49
C THR A 28 14.23 4.17 44.66
N SER A 29 15.43 3.91 45.18
CA SER A 29 16.08 4.72 46.21
C SER A 29 16.47 6.13 45.73
N ARG A 30 16.98 6.26 44.49
CA ARG A 30 17.24 7.60 43.89
C ARG A 30 15.96 8.42 43.66
N MET A 31 14.84 7.79 43.29
CA MET A 31 13.57 8.51 43.09
C MET A 31 12.93 9.01 44.39
N ARG A 32 13.05 8.27 45.50
CA ARG A 32 12.54 8.72 46.81
C ARG A 32 13.36 9.89 47.38
N GLN A 33 14.68 9.82 47.28
CA GLN A 33 15.56 10.88 47.77
C GLN A 33 15.40 12.21 47.01
N ALA A 34 14.94 12.18 45.75
CA ALA A 34 14.59 13.36 44.97
C ALA A 34 13.21 13.96 45.34
N ARG A 35 12.27 13.15 45.83
CA ARG A 35 10.97 13.62 46.34
C ARG A 35 11.12 14.33 47.69
N ASP A 36 11.90 13.78 48.60
CA ASP A 36 12.04 14.33 49.96
C ASP A 36 12.79 15.68 49.97
N LYS A 37 13.76 15.89 49.06
CA LYS A 37 14.45 17.18 48.86
C LYS A 37 13.54 18.29 48.30
N ASN A 38 12.46 17.93 47.60
CA ASN A 38 11.50 18.91 47.09
C ASN A 38 10.39 19.24 48.10
N ILE A 39 10.09 18.33 49.03
CA ILE A 39 9.11 18.56 50.10
C ILE A 39 9.66 19.50 51.18
N SER A 40 10.96 19.49 51.46
CA SER A 40 11.57 20.43 52.42
C SER A 40 11.76 21.85 51.86
N LYS A 41 11.57 22.07 50.55
CA LYS A 41 11.74 23.37 49.89
C LYS A 41 10.43 24.18 49.78
N SER A 42 9.27 23.56 50.02
CA SER A 42 7.95 24.22 49.91
C SER A 42 7.43 24.86 51.21
N LYS A 43 8.20 24.85 52.30
CA LYS A 43 7.79 25.44 53.59
C LYS A 43 8.04 26.94 53.75
N ASN A 44 8.57 27.64 52.74
CA ASN A 44 8.75 29.08 52.78
C ASN A 44 8.06 29.76 51.57
N ILE A 45 6.78 30.10 51.75
CA ILE A 45 6.00 30.94 50.84
C ILE A 45 5.79 32.31 51.52
N PRO A 46 6.27 33.43 50.98
CA PRO A 46 5.65 34.72 51.22
C PRO A 46 4.51 34.98 50.23
N LYS A 47 3.51 35.70 50.73
CA LYS A 47 2.19 36.00 50.17
C LYS A 47 2.26 36.77 48.83
N ALA A 48 1.30 36.48 47.96
CA ALA A 48 1.21 36.88 46.53
C ALA A 48 1.18 38.40 46.22
N PRO A 49 1.55 38.77 44.98
CA PRO A 49 0.90 39.87 44.28
C PRO A 49 0.33 39.50 42.89
N ALA A 50 -0.86 40.04 42.63
CA ALA A 50 -1.57 40.31 41.37
C ALA A 50 -1.49 39.31 40.19
N LYS A 51 -2.67 38.83 39.78
CA LYS A 51 -2.94 38.07 38.54
C LYS A 51 -2.30 38.75 37.32
N LYS A 52 -1.34 38.09 36.69
CA LYS A 52 -1.02 38.31 35.27
C LYS A 52 -2.13 37.69 34.43
N VAL A 53 -2.71 38.50 33.56
CA VAL A 53 -3.63 38.08 32.51
C VAL A 53 -2.84 37.16 31.58
N GLU A 54 -3.31 35.92 31.41
CA GLU A 54 -2.77 34.97 30.45
C GLU A 54 -2.90 35.55 29.04
N GLU A 55 -1.80 35.57 28.29
CA GLU A 55 -1.84 35.69 26.83
C GLU A 55 -2.58 34.45 26.31
N ARG A 56 -3.84 34.65 25.94
CA ARG A 56 -4.62 33.63 25.25
C ARG A 56 -4.07 33.54 23.84
N ASP A 57 -3.83 32.32 23.36
CA ASP A 57 -3.50 32.03 21.98
C ASP A 57 -4.43 32.81 21.02
N THR A 58 -3.87 33.82 20.36
CA THR A 58 -4.56 34.67 19.37
C THR A 58 -4.64 34.03 17.99
N SER A 59 -4.17 32.79 17.86
CA SER A 59 -4.14 32.02 16.60
C SER A 59 -5.52 31.56 16.12
N PHE A 60 -6.58 31.73 16.92
CA PHE A 60 -7.95 31.61 16.45
C PHE A 60 -8.48 32.97 16.01
N ILE A 61 -8.55 33.18 14.69
CA ILE A 61 -9.21 34.35 14.08
C ILE A 61 -10.70 34.30 14.43
N ARG A 62 -11.09 35.01 15.49
CA ARG A 62 -12.49 35.14 15.90
C ARG A 62 -13.11 36.27 15.09
N ILE A 63 -14.13 35.96 14.28
CA ILE A 63 -14.88 36.97 13.52
C ILE A 63 -15.42 38.01 14.52
N PRO A 64 -15.12 39.32 14.33
CA PRO A 64 -15.52 40.34 15.29
C PRO A 64 -17.05 40.47 15.32
N GLN A 65 -17.60 40.62 16.53
CA GLN A 65 -19.02 40.92 16.71
C GLN A 65 -19.30 42.35 16.26
N TYR A 66 -20.42 42.57 15.55
CA TYR A 66 -20.81 43.88 15.03
C TYR A 66 -20.65 44.99 16.09
N GLY A 67 -20.01 46.10 15.71
CA GLY A 67 -19.79 47.26 16.57
C GLY A 67 -18.51 47.25 17.43
N HIS A 68 -17.73 46.15 17.44
CA HIS A 68 -16.42 46.15 18.10
C HIS A 68 -15.35 46.78 17.18
N ARG A 69 -14.59 47.73 17.72
CA ARG A 69 -13.48 48.35 16.97
C ARG A 69 -12.33 47.36 16.85
N ILE A 70 -11.97 47.03 15.62
CA ILE A 70 -10.77 46.26 15.28
C ILE A 70 -9.54 47.09 15.67
N ASN A 71 -8.59 46.49 16.38
CA ASN A 71 -7.37 47.18 16.81
C ASN A 71 -6.50 47.51 15.59
N ASN A 72 -5.91 48.72 15.56
CA ASN A 72 -5.09 49.19 14.43
C ASN A 72 -3.90 48.25 14.10
N LYS A 73 -3.34 47.57 15.11
CA LYS A 73 -2.29 46.56 14.91
C LYS A 73 -2.76 45.35 14.10
N THR A 74 -3.99 44.91 14.32
CA THR A 74 -4.58 43.77 13.60
C THR A 74 -4.91 44.14 12.14
N VAL A 75 -5.29 45.39 11.88
CA VAL A 75 -5.46 45.85 10.49
C VAL A 75 -4.12 46.08 9.78
N ASP A 76 -3.08 46.58 10.47
CA ASP A 76 -1.74 46.69 9.88
C ASP A 76 -1.13 45.31 9.52
N GLU A 77 -1.38 44.28 10.35
CA GLU A 77 -0.97 42.88 10.07
C GLU A 77 -1.73 42.26 8.88
N LEU A 78 -2.98 42.67 8.64
CA LEU A 78 -3.76 42.24 7.47
C LEU A 78 -3.42 43.03 6.20
N GLN A 79 -2.98 44.28 6.35
CA GLN A 79 -2.68 45.20 5.25
C GLN A 79 -1.29 44.96 4.65
N ASN A 80 -0.33 44.48 5.46
CA ASN A 80 1.00 44.08 5.02
C ASN A 80 1.33 42.69 5.55
N PRO A 81 0.90 41.61 4.87
CA PRO A 81 1.44 40.29 5.15
C PRO A 81 2.92 40.31 4.75
N GLN A 82 3.83 40.40 5.72
CA GLN A 82 5.23 40.10 5.47
C GLN A 82 5.30 38.64 5.00
N LEU A 83 5.48 38.47 3.70
CA LEU A 83 5.66 37.21 2.98
C LEU A 83 7.02 36.60 3.31
N GLU A 84 7.31 36.38 4.59
CA GLU A 84 8.47 35.61 5.01
C GLU A 84 7.97 34.30 5.61
N ASP A 85 8.27 33.20 4.90
CA ASP A 85 8.05 31.79 5.26
C ASP A 85 6.70 31.14 4.93
N ALA A 86 5.96 31.64 3.94
CA ALA A 86 5.12 30.75 3.15
C ALA A 86 6.04 29.93 2.21
N GLN A 87 6.75 28.94 2.76
CA GLN A 87 7.31 27.88 1.95
C GLN A 87 6.13 27.21 1.24
N GLU A 88 5.90 27.57 -0.02
CA GLU A 88 4.99 26.82 -0.89
C GLU A 88 5.43 25.37 -0.83
N ILE A 89 4.62 24.54 -0.16
CA ILE A 89 4.83 23.10 -0.16
C ILE A 89 4.43 22.64 -1.56
N VAL A 90 5.37 22.70 -2.50
CA VAL A 90 5.21 22.16 -3.84
C VAL A 90 5.21 20.64 -3.70
N ILE A 91 4.02 20.06 -3.53
CA ILE A 91 3.85 18.60 -3.52
C ILE A 91 4.06 18.12 -4.96
N THR A 92 5.25 17.63 -5.27
CA THR A 92 5.52 16.94 -6.53
C THR A 92 4.85 15.56 -6.50
N VAL A 93 3.59 15.52 -6.90
CA VAL A 93 2.82 14.28 -7.03
C VAL A 93 3.27 13.55 -8.30
N ASP A 94 3.91 12.40 -8.12
CA ASP A 94 4.18 11.47 -9.22
C ASP A 94 2.88 10.77 -9.63
N VAL A 95 2.30 11.24 -10.74
CA VAL A 95 1.02 10.77 -11.30
C VAL A 95 1.03 9.26 -11.58
N GLU A 96 2.18 8.70 -11.97
CA GLU A 96 2.28 7.26 -12.26
C GLU A 96 2.15 6.43 -11.00
N LYS A 97 2.81 6.88 -9.92
CA LYS A 97 2.76 6.21 -8.62
C LYS A 97 1.36 6.26 -8.00
N GLU A 98 0.62 7.35 -8.21
CA GLU A 98 -0.77 7.45 -7.76
C GLU A 98 -1.68 6.48 -8.52
N ARG A 99 -1.53 6.42 -9.84
CA ARG A 99 -2.28 5.48 -10.68
C ARG A 99 -2.03 4.03 -10.25
N GLN A 100 -0.79 3.66 -9.96
CA GLN A 100 -0.47 2.32 -9.46
C GLN A 100 -1.14 2.03 -8.11
N LYS A 101 -1.28 3.03 -7.23
CA LYS A 101 -2.03 2.86 -5.96
C LYS A 101 -3.51 2.66 -6.23
N GLU A 102 -4.10 3.37 -7.20
CA GLU A 102 -5.50 3.19 -7.60
C GLU A 102 -5.74 1.81 -8.21
N GLU A 103 -4.86 1.35 -9.10
CA GLU A 103 -4.89 0.00 -9.67
C GLU A 103 -4.83 -1.06 -8.55
N ALA A 104 -3.94 -0.89 -7.57
CA ALA A 104 -3.82 -1.80 -6.43
C ALA A 104 -5.07 -1.80 -5.53
N LYS A 105 -5.67 -0.62 -5.30
CA LYS A 105 -6.93 -0.49 -4.54
C LYS A 105 -8.08 -1.18 -5.27
N LEU A 106 -8.21 -0.96 -6.58
CA LEU A 106 -9.24 -1.57 -7.41
C LEU A 106 -9.08 -3.10 -7.44
N PHE A 107 -7.85 -3.60 -7.63
CA PHE A 107 -7.58 -5.03 -7.61
C PHE A 107 -7.91 -5.67 -6.24
N LYS A 108 -7.58 -4.98 -5.14
CA LYS A 108 -7.95 -5.42 -3.79
C LYS A 108 -9.46 -5.49 -3.63
N TRP A 109 -10.21 -4.49 -4.09
CA TRP A 109 -11.66 -4.51 -4.07
C TRP A 109 -12.22 -5.68 -4.88
N LEU A 110 -11.69 -5.95 -6.08
CA LEU A 110 -12.10 -7.10 -6.91
C LEU A 110 -11.90 -8.43 -6.18
N CYS A 111 -10.76 -8.63 -5.53
CA CYS A 111 -10.48 -9.87 -4.77
C CYS A 111 -11.43 -10.04 -3.58
N LEU A 112 -11.76 -8.95 -2.88
CA LEU A 112 -12.67 -8.99 -1.73
C LEU A 112 -14.12 -9.20 -2.16
N ARG A 113 -14.54 -8.56 -3.25
CA ARG A 113 -15.91 -8.61 -3.74
C ARG A 113 -16.24 -9.90 -4.48
N PHE A 114 -15.29 -10.39 -5.27
CA PHE A 114 -15.47 -11.55 -6.13
C PHE A 114 -14.37 -12.61 -5.88
N PRO A 115 -14.29 -13.18 -4.66
CA PRO A 115 -13.22 -14.11 -4.28
C PRO A 115 -13.25 -15.42 -5.10
N LYS A 116 -14.40 -15.76 -5.69
CA LYS A 116 -14.56 -16.95 -6.52
C LYS A 116 -13.97 -16.78 -7.92
N CYS A 117 -13.81 -15.55 -8.40
CA CYS A 117 -13.34 -15.22 -9.74
C CYS A 117 -11.91 -14.63 -9.69
N PHE A 118 -11.67 -13.69 -8.77
CA PHE A 118 -10.39 -13.03 -8.60
C PHE A 118 -9.65 -13.56 -7.36
N ASP A 119 -8.54 -14.23 -7.60
CA ASP A 119 -7.59 -14.67 -6.58
C ASP A 119 -6.18 -14.21 -6.98
N PRO A 120 -5.39 -13.62 -6.05
CA PRO A 120 -3.99 -13.28 -6.32
C PRO A 120 -3.11 -14.50 -6.65
N ILE A 121 -3.44 -15.69 -6.16
CA ILE A 121 -2.67 -16.93 -6.34
C ILE A 121 -3.30 -17.79 -7.44
N ASN A 122 -4.56 -18.23 -7.26
CA ASN A 122 -5.24 -19.14 -8.18
C ASN A 122 -6.07 -18.37 -9.20
N LYS A 123 -5.40 -17.77 -10.18
CA LYS A 123 -6.07 -16.99 -11.21
C LYS A 123 -7.01 -17.86 -12.03
N LYS A 124 -8.21 -17.37 -12.30
CA LYS A 124 -9.18 -18.06 -13.17
C LYS A 124 -9.31 -17.35 -14.53
N PRO A 125 -9.52 -18.10 -15.63
CA PRO A 125 -9.80 -17.52 -16.93
C PRO A 125 -11.11 -16.74 -16.92
N LEU A 126 -11.08 -15.50 -17.41
CA LEU A 126 -12.20 -14.57 -17.32
C LEU A 126 -13.17 -14.71 -18.50
N LYS A 127 -14.46 -14.50 -18.24
CA LYS A 127 -15.51 -14.30 -19.25
C LYS A 127 -15.21 -13.09 -20.14
N ILE A 128 -15.57 -13.18 -21.42
CA ILE A 128 -15.53 -12.05 -22.34
C ILE A 128 -16.55 -10.98 -21.89
N GLY A 129 -16.16 -9.70 -21.93
CA GLY A 129 -17.03 -8.59 -21.51
C GLY A 129 -17.16 -8.42 -19.99
N ILE A 130 -16.35 -9.12 -19.18
CA ILE A 130 -16.42 -9.03 -17.71
C ILE A 130 -16.18 -7.61 -17.17
N SER A 131 -15.48 -6.75 -17.92
CA SER A 131 -15.24 -5.35 -17.55
C SER A 131 -16.54 -4.56 -17.42
N GLU A 132 -17.50 -4.76 -18.32
CA GLU A 132 -18.78 -4.03 -18.30
C GLU A 132 -19.61 -4.42 -17.07
N GLU A 133 -19.63 -5.71 -16.73
CA GLU A 133 -20.29 -6.20 -15.51
C GLU A 133 -19.66 -5.59 -14.25
N ILE A 134 -18.32 -5.48 -14.21
CA ILE A 134 -17.59 -4.85 -13.11
C ILE A 134 -17.92 -3.35 -13.00
N GLU A 135 -17.96 -2.63 -14.12
CA GLU A 135 -18.29 -1.20 -14.17
C GLU A 135 -19.67 -0.94 -13.56
N ILE A 136 -20.68 -1.70 -13.98
CA ILE A 136 -22.06 -1.57 -13.48
C ILE A 136 -22.11 -1.85 -11.97
N ILE A 137 -21.49 -2.92 -11.50
CA ILE A 137 -21.51 -3.29 -10.08
C ILE A 137 -20.78 -2.24 -9.24
N TYR A 138 -19.63 -1.77 -9.69
CA TYR A 138 -18.87 -0.76 -8.96
C TYR A 138 -19.63 0.56 -8.87
N GLN A 139 -20.25 1.01 -9.98
CA GLN A 139 -21.04 2.23 -9.99
C GLN A 139 -22.23 2.16 -9.01
N ASN A 140 -22.88 1.00 -8.90
CA ASN A 140 -23.97 0.79 -7.97
C ASN A 140 -23.53 0.78 -6.49
N GLU A 141 -22.31 0.34 -6.19
CA GLU A 141 -21.80 0.26 -4.82
C GLU A 141 -21.15 1.56 -4.33
N HIS A 142 -20.41 2.25 -5.20
CA HIS A 142 -19.65 3.45 -4.84
C HIS A 142 -20.34 4.75 -5.26
N PHE A 143 -21.49 4.66 -5.96
CA PHE A 143 -22.22 5.79 -6.54
C PHE A 143 -21.36 6.67 -7.47
N ALA A 144 -20.26 6.13 -7.99
CA ALA A 144 -19.30 6.80 -8.85
C ALA A 144 -18.77 5.83 -9.92
N PRO A 145 -18.53 6.32 -11.16
CA PRO A 145 -17.97 5.48 -12.20
C PRO A 145 -16.52 5.08 -11.89
N VAL A 146 -16.12 3.89 -12.32
CA VAL A 146 -14.71 3.47 -12.31
C VAL A 146 -13.97 4.19 -13.43
N ASP A 147 -12.72 4.58 -13.19
CA ASP A 147 -11.83 4.95 -14.29
C ASP A 147 -11.54 3.71 -15.16
N LYS A 148 -12.06 3.74 -16.39
CA LYS A 148 -11.92 2.67 -17.39
C LYS A 148 -10.46 2.34 -17.68
N MET A 149 -9.58 3.33 -17.64
CA MET A 149 -8.15 3.11 -17.87
C MET A 149 -7.55 2.27 -16.73
N VAL A 150 -7.85 2.63 -15.48
CA VAL A 150 -7.39 1.88 -14.29
C VAL A 150 -7.95 0.46 -14.30
N LEU A 151 -9.24 0.29 -14.59
CA LEU A 151 -9.86 -1.05 -14.71
C LEU A 151 -9.20 -1.89 -15.80
N ARG A 152 -8.98 -1.32 -16.98
CA ARG A 152 -8.33 -2.01 -18.09
C ARG A 152 -6.90 -2.42 -17.70
N ASN A 153 -6.13 -1.54 -17.07
CA ASN A 153 -4.76 -1.86 -16.64
C ASN A 153 -4.73 -3.01 -15.63
N VAL A 154 -5.64 -3.00 -14.65
CA VAL A 154 -5.76 -4.07 -13.65
C VAL A 154 -6.08 -5.41 -14.33
N LEU A 155 -7.04 -5.42 -15.25
CA LEU A 155 -7.43 -6.63 -15.99
C LEU A 155 -6.31 -7.12 -16.92
N CYS A 156 -5.66 -6.22 -17.66
CA CYS A 156 -4.50 -6.54 -18.49
C CYS A 156 -3.37 -7.19 -17.67
N ARG A 157 -3.09 -6.64 -16.48
CA ARG A 157 -2.07 -7.19 -15.58
C ARG A 157 -2.49 -8.54 -15.00
N TYR A 158 -3.77 -8.73 -14.71
CA TYR A 158 -4.29 -9.99 -14.22
C TYR A 158 -4.18 -11.11 -15.28
N VAL A 159 -4.60 -10.82 -16.52
CA VAL A 159 -4.59 -11.78 -17.65
C VAL A 159 -3.18 -12.05 -18.16
N GLY A 160 -2.27 -11.08 -18.10
CA GLY A 160 -0.88 -11.22 -18.54
C GLY A 160 0.05 -11.98 -17.58
N ASP A 161 -0.45 -12.47 -16.45
CA ASP A 161 0.34 -13.25 -15.50
C ASP A 161 0.53 -14.70 -15.98
N THR A 162 1.73 -15.25 -15.77
CA THR A 162 2.03 -16.68 -15.96
C THR A 162 1.01 -17.62 -15.33
N ARG A 163 0.52 -17.29 -14.12
CA ARG A 163 -0.47 -18.11 -13.40
C ARG A 163 -1.81 -18.14 -14.12
N TYR A 164 -2.18 -17.05 -14.79
CA TYR A 164 -3.39 -16.99 -15.59
C TYR A 164 -3.30 -17.93 -16.78
N HIS A 165 -2.21 -17.88 -17.54
CA HIS A 165 -2.03 -18.75 -18.71
C HIS A 165 -1.95 -20.25 -18.33
N LYS A 166 -1.40 -20.58 -17.16
CA LYS A 166 -1.46 -21.95 -16.62
C LYS A 166 -2.89 -22.40 -16.33
N ALA A 167 -3.69 -21.53 -15.70
CA ALA A 167 -5.09 -21.84 -15.41
C ALA A 167 -5.95 -21.99 -16.68
N VAL A 168 -5.63 -21.27 -17.76
CA VAL A 168 -6.29 -21.47 -19.07
C VAL A 168 -6.09 -22.90 -19.57
N PHE A 169 -4.89 -23.47 -19.40
CA PHE A 169 -4.59 -24.83 -19.82
C PHE A 169 -5.31 -25.89 -18.96
N GLU A 170 -5.37 -25.67 -17.65
CA GLU A 170 -5.98 -26.60 -16.69
C GLU A 170 -7.51 -26.63 -16.81
N LEU A 171 -8.14 -25.46 -16.87
CA LEU A 171 -9.60 -25.35 -16.79
C LEU A 171 -10.27 -25.39 -18.16
N LYS A 172 -9.62 -24.86 -19.21
CA LYS A 172 -10.17 -24.75 -20.58
C LYS A 172 -11.57 -24.12 -20.67
N GLN A 173 -11.99 -23.41 -19.64
CA GLN A 173 -13.29 -22.76 -19.52
C GLN A 173 -13.13 -21.37 -18.91
N ARG A 174 -14.02 -20.46 -19.30
CA ARG A 174 -14.13 -19.09 -18.81
C ARG A 174 -15.13 -19.03 -17.66
N PHE A 175 -14.81 -18.20 -16.67
CA PHE A 175 -15.62 -18.04 -15.46
C PHE A 175 -16.19 -16.62 -15.37
N ASN A 176 -17.43 -16.52 -14.91
CA ASN A 176 -18.06 -15.24 -14.55
C ASN A 176 -17.61 -14.74 -13.16
N LEU A 177 -18.13 -13.58 -12.75
CA LEU A 177 -17.84 -12.97 -11.44
C LEU A 177 -18.27 -13.85 -10.25
N GLN A 178 -19.27 -14.70 -10.45
CA GLN A 178 -19.79 -15.64 -9.45
C GLN A 178 -18.95 -16.93 -9.37
N GLY A 179 -17.98 -17.11 -10.28
CA GLY A 179 -17.11 -18.28 -10.36
C GLY A 179 -17.76 -19.50 -11.03
N GLN A 180 -18.82 -19.29 -11.82
CA GLN A 180 -19.46 -20.34 -12.62
C GLN A 180 -18.85 -20.38 -14.02
N PRO A 181 -18.69 -21.57 -14.62
CA PRO A 181 -18.25 -21.71 -16.00
C PRO A 181 -19.34 -21.19 -16.94
N VAL A 182 -18.95 -20.41 -17.94
CA VAL A 182 -19.87 -19.79 -18.92
C VAL A 182 -19.58 -20.24 -20.34
N GLU A 183 -18.31 -20.27 -20.72
CA GLU A 183 -17.91 -20.46 -22.10
C GLU A 183 -16.62 -21.28 -22.18
N ASP A 184 -16.53 -22.19 -23.14
CA ASP A 184 -15.34 -23.00 -23.36
C ASP A 184 -14.25 -22.21 -24.11
N TYR A 185 -12.99 -22.51 -23.83
CA TYR A 185 -11.88 -21.92 -24.58
C TYR A 185 -11.73 -22.57 -25.95
N SER A 186 -11.72 -21.75 -27.01
CA SER A 186 -11.30 -22.19 -28.34
C SER A 186 -9.86 -22.74 -28.30
N PRO A 187 -9.55 -23.83 -29.04
CA PRO A 187 -8.20 -24.39 -29.10
C PRO A 187 -7.14 -23.37 -29.52
N GLU A 188 -7.47 -22.43 -30.40
CA GLU A 188 -6.56 -21.35 -30.85
C GLU A 188 -6.11 -20.46 -29.68
N HIS A 189 -7.03 -20.13 -28.77
CA HIS A 189 -6.73 -19.30 -27.60
C HIS A 189 -5.90 -20.06 -26.55
N VAL A 190 -6.06 -21.38 -26.48
CA VAL A 190 -5.21 -22.24 -25.65
C VAL A 190 -3.79 -22.27 -26.22
N GLU A 191 -3.64 -22.41 -27.53
CA GLU A 191 -2.33 -22.37 -28.18
C GLU A 191 -1.64 -21.02 -28.00
N TYR A 192 -2.38 -19.91 -28.14
CA TYR A 192 -1.88 -18.57 -27.83
C TYR A 192 -1.35 -18.47 -26.40
N SER A 193 -2.06 -19.04 -25.43
CA SER A 193 -1.63 -19.03 -24.03
C SER A 193 -0.35 -19.83 -23.80
N LYS A 194 -0.12 -20.91 -24.56
CA LYS A 194 1.15 -21.66 -24.53
C LYS A 194 2.30 -20.82 -25.06
N LYS A 195 2.15 -20.24 -26.27
CA LYS A 195 3.14 -19.34 -26.87
C LYS A 195 3.51 -18.21 -25.89
N ARG A 196 2.52 -17.67 -25.19
CA ARG A 196 2.74 -16.61 -24.21
C ARG A 196 3.51 -17.06 -22.97
N LEU A 197 3.30 -18.28 -22.48
CA LEU A 197 4.11 -18.84 -21.40
C LEU A 197 5.57 -18.98 -21.80
N ASP A 198 5.82 -19.47 -23.01
CA ASP A 198 7.17 -19.62 -23.56
C ASP A 198 7.85 -18.26 -23.69
N GLU A 199 7.17 -17.24 -24.25
CA GLU A 199 7.69 -15.87 -24.31
C GLU A 199 8.03 -15.29 -22.93
N ILE A 200 7.21 -15.56 -21.92
CA ILE A 200 7.47 -15.06 -20.55
C ILE A 200 8.68 -15.78 -19.95
N ALA A 201 8.84 -17.07 -20.21
CA ALA A 201 10.00 -17.85 -19.79
C ALA A 201 11.28 -17.34 -20.46
N GLU A 202 11.30 -17.18 -21.79
CA GLU A 202 12.43 -16.59 -22.53
C GLU A 202 12.80 -15.21 -21.96
N LYS A 203 11.82 -14.32 -21.78
CA LYS A 203 12.04 -13.00 -21.18
C LYS A 203 12.57 -13.05 -19.76
N ALA A 204 12.22 -14.08 -18.98
CA ALA A 204 12.77 -14.27 -17.64
C ALA A 204 14.23 -14.71 -17.69
N GLU A 205 14.60 -15.58 -18.64
CA GLU A 205 15.99 -15.99 -18.86
C GLU A 205 16.88 -14.84 -19.32
N PHE A 206 16.42 -14.01 -20.27
CA PHE A 206 17.16 -12.83 -20.70
C PHE A 206 17.41 -11.86 -19.54
N ARG A 207 16.39 -11.65 -18.69
CA ARG A 207 16.53 -10.86 -17.45
C ARG A 207 17.51 -11.50 -16.47
N ALA A 208 17.51 -12.83 -16.33
CA ALA A 208 18.46 -13.55 -15.47
C ALA A 208 19.91 -13.45 -15.99
N LYS A 209 20.09 -13.34 -17.31
CA LYS A 209 21.38 -13.10 -17.97
C LYS A 209 21.82 -11.62 -17.92
N GLY A 210 20.99 -10.72 -17.38
CA GLY A 210 21.28 -9.29 -17.30
C GLY A 210 21.11 -8.52 -18.62
N LEU A 211 20.54 -9.14 -19.65
CA LEU A 211 20.26 -8.47 -20.92
C LEU A 211 19.01 -7.58 -20.81
N THR A 212 18.98 -6.53 -21.61
CA THR A 212 17.85 -5.60 -21.65
C THR A 212 16.69 -6.19 -22.47
N MET A 213 15.50 -5.63 -22.30
CA MET A 213 14.36 -6.01 -23.14
C MET A 213 14.57 -5.65 -24.62
N LYS A 214 15.41 -4.67 -24.92
CA LYS A 214 15.74 -4.31 -26.30
C LYS A 214 16.47 -5.46 -26.99
N ASP A 215 17.45 -6.04 -26.31
CA ASP A 215 18.23 -7.19 -26.80
C ASP A 215 17.33 -8.41 -27.05
N TYR A 216 16.31 -8.61 -26.21
CA TYR A 216 15.31 -9.68 -26.43
C TYR A 216 14.55 -9.51 -27.75
N TYR A 217 14.09 -8.28 -28.05
CA TYR A 217 13.35 -8.03 -29.28
C TYR A 217 14.25 -8.10 -30.52
N GLU A 218 15.50 -7.68 -30.42
CA GLU A 218 16.50 -7.84 -31.50
C GLU A 218 16.77 -9.32 -31.78
N TYR A 219 16.96 -10.14 -30.73
CA TYR A 219 17.08 -11.60 -30.87
C TYR A 219 15.85 -12.22 -31.52
N LYS A 220 14.64 -11.82 -31.11
CA LYS A 220 13.41 -12.38 -31.70
C LYS A 220 13.23 -11.99 -33.16
N LYS A 221 13.69 -10.80 -33.55
CA LYS A 221 13.69 -10.34 -34.94
C LYS A 221 14.62 -11.18 -35.80
N GLN A 222 15.85 -11.41 -35.36
CA GLN A 222 16.82 -12.28 -36.06
C GLN A 222 16.28 -13.70 -36.25
N GLN A 223 15.68 -14.27 -35.20
CA GLN A 223 15.02 -15.59 -35.27
C GLN A 223 13.84 -15.64 -36.24
N GLN A 224 13.17 -14.52 -36.49
CA GLN A 224 12.07 -14.46 -37.45
C GLN A 224 12.60 -14.32 -38.88
N GLU A 225 13.65 -13.52 -39.08
CA GLU A 225 14.35 -13.38 -40.37
C GLU A 225 14.96 -14.72 -40.83
N GLU A 226 15.67 -15.43 -39.95
CA GLU A 226 16.24 -16.76 -40.25
C GLU A 226 15.17 -17.81 -40.61
N LYS A 227 13.99 -17.75 -39.99
CA LYS A 227 12.90 -18.67 -40.32
C LYS A 227 12.31 -18.42 -41.70
N VAL A 228 12.19 -17.16 -42.11
CA VAL A 228 11.72 -16.80 -43.46
C VAL A 228 12.72 -17.29 -44.51
N ASP A 229 14.02 -17.11 -44.26
CA ASP A 229 15.08 -17.55 -45.17
C ASP A 229 15.20 -19.08 -45.31
N THR A 230 14.66 -19.85 -44.35
CA THR A 230 14.69 -21.33 -44.38
C THR A 230 13.44 -21.94 -45.04
N GLU A 231 12.37 -21.15 -45.18
CA GLU A 231 11.10 -21.56 -45.79
C GLU A 231 11.00 -21.19 -47.28
N GLU A 232 11.92 -20.36 -47.80
CA GLU A 232 12.13 -20.07 -49.23
C GLU A 232 13.05 -21.09 -49.93
#